data_AF-A0A060CI40-F1
#
_entry.id   AF-A0A060CI40-F1
#
_cell.length_a   1.000
_cell.length_b   1.000
_cell.length_c   1.000
_cell.angle_alpha   90.00
_cell.angle_beta   90.00
_cell.angle_gamma   90.00
#
_symmetry.space_group_name_H-M   'P 1'
#
loop_
_entity.id
_entity.type
_entity.pdbx_description
1 polymer ?
#
loop_
_entity_poly.entity_id
_entity_poly.type
_entity_poly.pdbx_seq_one_letter_code
_entity_poly.pdbx_strand_id
1 'polypeptide(L)'
;QIHLNDNQIHRPDGGWKDAYDGFRLVSESPEFAGLASDDGAYTRADWDGFEDLAASHAVRIVPEIDAPAHARSFVRWKPELGLNNGDSDLLNLANPETIPTMKAVFAEFLPWFRGADVHFGADEYPRDHADDYKRYFNEMAAFLKDNGKQPRAWGQLELPRRRRRRGPARRRLRP
;
A
#
# COMPACT_ATOMS: atom_id res chain seq x y z
N GLN A 1 -4.35 -4.07 -13.43
CA GLN A 1 -3.63 -3.75 -12.19
C GLN A 1 -2.43 -4.67 -12.10
N ILE A 2 -1.28 -4.16 -11.70
CA ILE A 2 -0.06 -4.94 -11.47
C ILE A 2 0.37 -4.70 -10.03
N HIS A 3 0.43 -5.77 -9.25
CA HIS A 3 0.85 -5.75 -7.86
C HIS A 3 2.39 -5.83 -7.80
N LEU A 4 3.03 -4.79 -7.27
CA LEU A 4 4.49 -4.61 -7.36
C LEU A 4 5.23 -5.03 -6.09
N ASN A 5 4.53 -5.22 -4.98
CA ASN A 5 5.09 -5.84 -3.79
C ASN A 5 4.06 -6.63 -3.01
N ASP A 6 4.48 -7.72 -2.37
CA ASP A 6 3.72 -8.49 -1.39
C ASP A 6 4.67 -9.43 -0.64
N ASN A 7 4.11 -10.25 0.24
CA ASN A 7 4.79 -11.31 0.95
C ASN A 7 3.95 -12.56 1.15
N GLN A 8 4.59 -13.60 1.66
CA GLN A 8 3.91 -14.79 2.13
C GLN A 8 2.83 -14.42 3.16
N ILE A 9 1.62 -14.94 2.99
CA ILE A 9 0.45 -14.58 3.82
C ILE A 9 0.59 -15.11 5.25
N HIS A 10 1.20 -16.28 5.42
CA HIS A 10 1.37 -16.91 6.72
C HIS A 10 2.81 -16.74 7.21
N ARG A 11 2.96 -16.13 8.38
CA ARG A 11 4.25 -16.02 9.08
C ARG A 11 4.89 -17.41 9.23
N PRO A 12 6.10 -17.63 8.72
CA PRO A 12 6.84 -18.87 8.96
C PRO A 12 7.19 -19.07 10.43
N ASP A 13 7.50 -20.30 10.82
CA ASP A 13 7.89 -20.64 12.20
C ASP A 13 9.12 -19.83 12.66
N GLY A 14 10.11 -19.66 11.79
CA GLY A 14 11.33 -18.89 12.05
C GLY A 14 11.16 -17.37 12.02
N GLY A 15 9.97 -16.90 11.66
CA GLY A 15 9.57 -15.50 11.66
C GLY A 15 9.48 -14.86 10.29
N TRP A 16 9.11 -13.60 10.26
CA TRP A 16 8.91 -12.84 9.03
C TRP A 16 10.21 -12.67 8.25
N LYS A 17 11.37 -12.70 8.91
CA LYS A 17 12.68 -12.74 8.26
C LYS A 17 12.85 -13.89 7.25
N ASP A 18 12.16 -15.00 7.48
CA ASP A 18 12.25 -16.21 6.64
C ASP A 18 11.09 -16.29 5.63
N ALA A 19 10.16 -15.33 5.67
CA ALA A 19 9.03 -15.26 4.76
C ALA A 19 9.50 -14.81 3.38
N TYR A 20 8.90 -15.37 2.34
CA TYR A 20 9.08 -14.85 0.99
C TYR A 20 8.47 -13.44 0.91
N ASP A 21 9.19 -12.51 0.30
CA ASP A 21 8.71 -11.17 -0.04
C ASP A 21 9.28 -10.74 -1.38
N GLY A 22 8.64 -9.78 -2.02
CA GLY A 22 9.30 -9.12 -3.12
C GLY A 22 8.80 -7.74 -3.46
N PHE A 23 9.70 -6.91 -3.98
CA PHE A 23 9.44 -5.60 -4.54
C PHE A 23 10.02 -5.56 -5.96
N ARG A 24 9.17 -5.29 -6.95
CA ARG A 24 9.45 -5.62 -8.36
C ARG A 24 9.97 -4.47 -9.20
N LEU A 25 10.30 -3.32 -8.63
CA LEU A 25 10.91 -2.20 -9.38
C LEU A 25 12.33 -1.92 -8.90
N VAL A 26 13.26 -1.72 -9.83
CA VAL A 26 14.67 -1.40 -9.55
C VAL A 26 14.90 0.09 -9.71
N SER A 27 15.25 0.78 -8.64
CA SER A 27 15.75 2.16 -8.73
C SER A 27 17.27 2.18 -8.90
N GLU A 28 17.78 3.11 -9.70
CA GLU A 28 19.21 3.40 -9.80
C GLU A 28 19.70 4.34 -8.68
N SER A 29 18.80 4.93 -7.90
CA SER A 29 19.15 5.80 -6.79
C SER A 29 19.71 4.97 -5.62
N PRO A 30 20.89 5.34 -5.08
CA PRO A 30 21.48 4.63 -3.93
C PRO A 30 20.60 4.62 -2.69
N GLU A 31 19.64 5.55 -2.58
CA GLU A 31 18.70 5.60 -1.46
C GLU A 31 17.88 4.32 -1.33
N PHE A 32 17.51 3.70 -2.47
CA PHE A 32 16.66 2.50 -2.52
C PHE A 32 17.45 1.20 -2.67
N ALA A 33 18.78 1.25 -2.46
CA ALA A 33 19.62 0.06 -2.51
C ALA A 33 19.09 -1.01 -1.51
N GLY A 34 18.89 -2.24 -2.01
CA GLY A 34 18.39 -3.37 -1.23
C GLY A 34 16.87 -3.51 -1.15
N LEU A 35 16.09 -2.56 -1.68
CA LEU A 35 14.63 -2.66 -1.70
C LEU A 35 14.13 -3.69 -2.72
N ALA A 36 14.63 -3.64 -3.96
CA ALA A 36 14.22 -4.56 -5.02
C ALA A 36 14.55 -6.02 -4.69
N SER A 37 13.77 -6.95 -5.24
CA SER A 37 14.03 -8.38 -5.11
C SER A 37 15.20 -8.85 -5.97
N ASP A 38 16.07 -9.68 -5.38
CA ASP A 38 17.21 -10.30 -6.08
C ASP A 38 16.79 -11.45 -7.02
N ASP A 39 15.60 -12.04 -6.80
CA ASP A 39 15.08 -13.15 -7.59
C ASP A 39 14.30 -12.71 -8.84
N GLY A 40 14.18 -11.40 -9.06
CA GLY A 40 13.54 -10.82 -10.23
C GLY A 40 12.87 -9.47 -9.92
N ALA A 41 13.30 -8.43 -10.63
CA ALA A 41 12.69 -7.11 -10.60
C ALA A 41 12.82 -6.44 -11.97
N TYR A 42 11.93 -5.51 -12.25
CA TYR A 42 11.85 -4.77 -13.51
C TYR A 42 12.70 -3.51 -13.43
N THR A 43 13.56 -3.35 -14.43
CA THR A 43 14.27 -2.09 -14.66
C THR A 43 13.32 -1.05 -15.25
N ARG A 44 13.80 0.20 -15.37
CA ARG A 44 13.05 1.26 -16.05
C ARG A 44 12.70 0.87 -17.49
N ALA A 45 13.64 0.26 -18.21
CA ALA A 45 13.43 -0.18 -19.58
C ALA A 45 12.37 -1.29 -19.68
N ASP A 46 12.36 -2.24 -18.74
CA ASP A 46 11.33 -3.30 -18.70
C ASP A 46 9.94 -2.70 -18.48
N TRP A 47 9.81 -1.77 -17.52
CA TRP A 47 8.54 -1.10 -17.23
C TRP A 47 8.04 -0.27 -18.41
N ASP A 48 8.92 0.52 -19.04
CA ASP A 48 8.57 1.30 -20.22
C ASP A 48 8.12 0.41 -21.38
N GLY A 49 8.75 -0.77 -21.55
CA GLY A 49 8.31 -1.79 -22.51
C GLY A 49 6.93 -2.35 -22.21
N PHE A 50 6.58 -2.58 -20.93
CA PHE A 50 5.23 -3.00 -20.54
C PHE A 50 4.18 -1.93 -20.84
N GLU A 51 4.48 -0.66 -20.53
CA GLU A 51 3.58 0.46 -20.82
C GLU A 51 3.39 0.66 -22.33
N ASP A 52 4.46 0.54 -23.13
CA ASP A 52 4.40 0.61 -24.60
C ASP A 52 3.53 -0.51 -25.19
N LEU A 53 3.74 -1.74 -24.73
CA LEU A 53 2.95 -2.89 -25.16
C LEU A 53 1.48 -2.71 -24.77
N ALA A 54 1.18 -2.33 -23.53
CA ALA A 54 -0.18 -2.09 -23.06
C ALA A 54 -0.87 -1.00 -23.89
N ALA A 55 -0.17 0.11 -24.15
CA ALA A 55 -0.67 1.22 -24.95
C ALA A 55 -0.99 0.79 -26.39
N SER A 56 -0.16 -0.05 -27.02
CA SER A 56 -0.41 -0.58 -28.38
C SER A 56 -1.70 -1.41 -28.47
N HIS A 57 -2.19 -1.91 -27.34
CA HIS A 57 -3.42 -2.69 -27.22
C HIS A 57 -4.57 -1.93 -26.52
N ALA A 58 -4.44 -0.62 -26.34
CA ALA A 58 -5.41 0.22 -25.61
C ALA A 58 -5.72 -0.28 -24.18
N VAL A 59 -4.76 -1.00 -23.57
CA VAL A 59 -4.80 -1.45 -22.18
C VAL A 59 -4.12 -0.39 -21.31
N ARG A 60 -4.70 -0.10 -20.15
CA ARG A 60 -4.08 0.76 -19.14
C ARG A 60 -3.54 -0.09 -17.99
N ILE A 61 -2.27 0.11 -17.67
CA ILE A 61 -1.66 -0.44 -16.46
C ILE A 61 -2.07 0.43 -15.27
N VAL A 62 -2.39 -0.22 -14.16
CA VAL A 62 -2.60 0.41 -12.86
C VAL A 62 -1.59 -0.22 -11.90
N PRO A 63 -0.46 0.43 -11.63
CA PRO A 63 0.56 -0.08 -10.72
C PRO A 63 0.07 0.02 -9.28
N GLU A 64 0.41 -0.97 -8.48
CA GLU A 64 0.15 -1.01 -7.05
C GLU A 64 1.43 -1.20 -6.26
N ILE A 65 1.67 -0.30 -5.31
CA ILE A 65 2.65 -0.47 -4.25
C ILE A 65 1.86 -0.58 -2.95
N ASP A 66 1.85 -1.76 -2.33
CA ASP A 66 0.99 -2.06 -1.19
C ASP A 66 1.66 -1.78 0.15
N ALA A 67 0.97 -0.98 0.97
CA ALA A 67 1.32 -0.65 2.34
C ALA A 67 0.08 -0.05 3.03
N PRO A 68 -0.11 -0.21 4.35
CA PRO A 68 0.92 -0.55 5.33
C PRO A 68 0.92 -2.01 5.82
N ALA A 69 -0.01 -2.84 5.36
CA ALA A 69 0.14 -4.30 5.40
C ALA A 69 0.87 -4.77 4.13
N HIS A 70 1.14 -6.08 3.99
CA HIS A 70 1.81 -6.63 2.80
C HIS A 70 3.16 -5.96 2.48
N ALA A 71 3.79 -5.42 3.53
CA ALA A 71 4.88 -4.46 3.44
C ALA A 71 6.23 -5.07 3.85
N ARG A 72 6.34 -6.40 3.86
CA ARG A 72 7.55 -7.09 4.32
C ARG A 72 8.81 -6.65 3.58
N SER A 73 8.74 -6.37 2.27
CA SER A 73 9.90 -5.87 1.52
C SER A 73 10.41 -4.51 2.03
N PHE A 74 9.51 -3.62 2.45
CA PHE A 74 9.90 -2.36 3.08
C PHE A 74 10.50 -2.59 4.48
N VAL A 75 9.94 -3.51 5.25
CA VAL A 75 10.49 -3.90 6.56
C VAL A 75 11.84 -4.61 6.41
N ARG A 76 12.07 -5.40 5.35
CA ARG A 76 13.37 -6.03 5.04
C ARG A 76 14.43 -4.97 4.75
N TRP A 77 14.04 -3.97 3.95
CA TRP A 77 14.89 -2.85 3.58
C TRP A 77 15.18 -1.91 4.77
N LYS A 78 14.18 -1.65 5.61
CA LYS A 78 14.26 -0.76 6.80
C LYS A 78 13.53 -1.40 8.00
N PRO A 79 14.20 -2.27 8.77
CA PRO A 79 13.57 -3.01 9.88
C PRO A 79 12.92 -2.13 10.95
N GLU A 80 13.44 -0.93 11.16
CA GLU A 80 12.92 0.06 12.10
C GLU A 80 11.50 0.55 11.77
N LEU A 81 11.04 0.35 10.54
CA LEU A 81 9.70 0.72 10.10
C LEU A 81 8.65 -0.36 10.38
N GLY A 82 9.03 -1.58 10.76
CA GLY A 82 8.08 -2.67 11.04
C GLY A 82 7.54 -2.67 12.47
N LEU A 83 6.33 -3.22 12.65
CA LEU A 83 5.87 -3.62 14.00
C LEU A 83 6.78 -4.73 14.57
N ASN A 84 6.66 -4.99 15.87
CA ASN A 84 7.41 -6.05 16.57
C ASN A 84 8.94 -6.00 16.33
N ASN A 85 9.51 -4.79 16.31
CA ASN A 85 10.94 -4.55 16.03
C ASN A 85 11.40 -5.13 14.68
N GLY A 86 10.55 -5.07 13.66
CA GLY A 86 10.86 -5.52 12.30
C GLY A 86 10.54 -6.99 12.01
N ASP A 87 10.11 -7.78 13.01
CA ASP A 87 9.55 -9.11 12.78
C ASP A 87 8.05 -9.01 12.45
N SER A 88 7.75 -8.40 11.30
CA SER A 88 6.40 -8.08 10.85
C SER A 88 6.36 -7.88 9.33
N ASP A 89 5.21 -8.14 8.72
CA ASP A 89 4.83 -7.67 7.38
C ASP A 89 4.02 -6.37 7.42
N LEU A 90 3.67 -5.90 8.62
CA LEU A 90 3.00 -4.62 8.87
C LEU A 90 4.00 -3.52 9.22
N LEU A 91 3.86 -2.36 8.58
CA LEU A 91 4.57 -1.13 8.96
C LEU A 91 4.04 -0.57 10.27
N ASN A 92 4.92 -0.11 11.15
CA ASN A 92 4.58 0.65 12.35
C ASN A 92 4.17 2.08 11.97
N LEU A 93 2.86 2.32 11.84
CA LEU A 93 2.32 3.64 11.48
C LEU A 93 2.48 4.73 12.56
N ALA A 94 2.86 4.36 13.79
CA ALA A 94 3.19 5.32 14.85
C ALA A 94 4.64 5.83 14.75
N ASN A 95 5.50 5.16 13.96
CA ASN A 95 6.84 5.65 13.68
C ASN A 95 6.75 6.89 12.75
N PRO A 96 7.34 8.04 13.14
CA PRO A 96 7.27 9.26 12.32
C PRO A 96 7.92 9.12 10.93
N GLU A 97 8.82 8.16 10.73
CA GLU A 97 9.52 7.93 9.47
C GLU A 97 8.74 7.05 8.47
N THR A 98 7.65 6.41 8.90
CA THR A 98 6.88 5.49 8.04
C THR A 98 6.22 6.21 6.86
N ILE A 99 5.50 7.31 7.12
CA ILE A 99 4.86 8.08 6.04
C ILE A 99 5.91 8.77 5.14
N PRO A 100 6.94 9.46 5.67
CA PRO A 100 8.02 10.01 4.85
C PRO A 100 8.68 8.97 3.95
N THR A 101 9.00 7.78 4.47
CA THR A 101 9.62 6.71 3.68
C THR A 101 8.70 6.24 2.56
N MET A 102 7.41 5.99 2.84
CA MET A 102 6.49 5.56 1.79
C MET A 102 6.28 6.66 0.74
N LYS A 103 6.21 7.94 1.14
CA LYS A 103 6.16 9.05 0.18
C LYS A 103 7.42 9.10 -0.69
N ALA A 104 8.61 8.82 -0.15
CA ALA A 104 9.84 8.74 -0.92
C ALA A 104 9.82 7.58 -1.94
N VAL A 105 9.36 6.39 -1.53
CA VAL A 105 9.16 5.25 -2.45
C VAL A 105 8.22 5.63 -3.60
N PHE A 106 7.06 6.23 -3.30
CA PHE A 106 6.18 6.68 -4.37
C PHE A 106 6.82 7.78 -5.23
N ALA A 107 7.49 8.77 -4.64
CA ALA A 107 8.16 9.84 -5.39
C ALA A 107 9.15 9.30 -6.44
N GLU A 108 9.89 8.25 -6.09
CA GLU A 108 10.84 7.58 -6.98
C GLU A 108 10.15 6.92 -8.19
N PHE A 109 9.06 6.20 -7.96
CA PHE A 109 8.44 5.37 -8.99
C PHE A 109 7.26 6.05 -9.72
N LEU A 110 6.67 7.13 -9.18
CA LEU A 110 5.60 7.86 -9.84
C LEU A 110 5.95 8.34 -11.27
N PRO A 111 7.19 8.81 -11.56
CA PRO A 111 7.62 9.17 -12.92
C PRO A 111 7.69 7.99 -13.90
N TRP A 112 7.59 6.74 -13.42
CA TRP A 112 7.53 5.54 -14.26
C TRP A 112 6.11 5.27 -14.75
N PHE A 113 5.12 5.61 -13.92
CA PHE A 113 3.72 5.28 -14.17
C PHE A 113 3.11 6.30 -15.12
N ARG A 114 2.82 5.91 -16.36
CA ARG A 114 2.29 6.86 -17.37
C ARG A 114 0.80 7.13 -17.18
N GLY A 115 0.07 6.16 -16.63
CA GLY A 115 -1.32 6.29 -16.25
C GLY A 115 -1.56 7.28 -15.11
N ALA A 116 -2.81 7.76 -15.03
CA ALA A 116 -3.26 8.61 -13.92
C ALA A 116 -3.53 7.79 -12.65
N ASP A 117 -4.13 6.60 -12.79
CA ASP A 117 -4.47 5.72 -11.66
C ASP A 117 -3.22 5.06 -11.05
N VAL A 118 -3.03 5.19 -9.74
CA VAL A 118 -1.98 4.49 -8.97
C VAL A 118 -2.63 3.92 -7.70
N HIS A 119 -2.40 2.64 -7.43
CA HIS A 119 -2.91 1.96 -6.24
C HIS A 119 -1.87 2.00 -5.12
N PHE A 120 -2.28 2.38 -3.92
CA PHE A 120 -1.40 2.39 -2.73
C PHE A 120 -1.75 1.30 -1.72
N GLY A 121 -2.56 0.33 -2.15
CA GLY A 121 -2.95 -0.84 -1.36
C GLY A 121 -3.87 -0.46 -0.22
N ALA A 122 -3.32 -0.57 0.99
CA ALA A 122 -3.95 -0.20 2.26
C ALA A 122 -5.10 -1.14 2.69
N ASP A 123 -5.00 -2.41 2.34
CA ASP A 123 -5.80 -3.49 2.90
C ASP A 123 -5.21 -4.07 4.20
N GLU A 124 -6.00 -4.98 4.77
CA GLU A 124 -5.71 -5.89 5.90
C GLU A 124 -4.99 -5.35 7.14
N TYR A 125 -4.93 -4.03 7.34
CA TYR A 125 -4.24 -3.46 8.48
C TYR A 125 -5.04 -3.59 9.81
N PRO A 126 -4.44 -3.95 10.96
CA PRO A 126 -5.22 -4.26 12.17
C PRO A 126 -6.05 -3.09 12.71
N ARG A 127 -7.26 -3.40 13.20
CA ARG A 127 -8.22 -2.41 13.71
C ARG A 127 -7.75 -1.67 14.96
N ASP A 128 -6.87 -2.27 15.75
CA ASP A 128 -6.33 -1.66 16.96
C ASP A 128 -5.45 -0.43 16.67
N HIS A 129 -5.09 -0.22 15.40
CA HIS A 129 -4.34 0.93 14.90
C HIS A 129 -5.19 1.85 13.99
N ALA A 130 -6.52 1.85 14.16
CA ALA A 130 -7.44 2.51 13.22
C ALA A 130 -7.16 4.01 12.99
N ASP A 131 -6.70 4.75 14.00
CA ASP A 131 -6.46 6.19 13.85
C ASP A 131 -5.16 6.48 13.10
N ASP A 132 -4.10 5.70 13.37
CA ASP A 132 -2.86 5.77 12.59
C ASP A 132 -3.07 5.33 11.14
N TYR A 133 -3.88 4.28 10.93
CA TYR A 133 -4.29 3.83 9.59
C TYR A 133 -5.05 4.91 8.83
N LYS A 134 -6.04 5.57 9.45
CA LYS A 134 -6.76 6.69 8.80
C LYS A 134 -5.83 7.85 8.45
N ARG A 135 -4.86 8.17 9.31
CA ARG A 135 -3.84 9.20 9.02
C ARG A 135 -3.02 8.79 7.81
N TYR A 136 -2.44 7.59 7.82
CA TYR A 136 -1.66 7.05 6.72
C TYR A 136 -2.45 7.05 5.40
N PHE A 137 -3.66 6.51 5.40
CA PHE A 137 -4.54 6.44 4.23
C PHE A 137 -4.79 7.84 3.62
N ASN A 138 -5.15 8.81 4.46
CA ASN A 138 -5.44 10.16 4.00
C ASN A 138 -4.19 10.87 3.47
N GLU A 139 -3.05 10.72 4.14
CA GLU A 139 -1.80 11.36 3.74
C GLU A 139 -1.22 10.78 2.45
N MET A 140 -1.26 9.46 2.27
CA MET A 140 -0.81 8.82 1.03
C MET A 140 -1.73 9.18 -0.13
N ALA A 141 -3.05 9.15 0.08
CA ALA A 141 -4.00 9.58 -0.94
C ALA A 141 -3.83 11.06 -1.31
N ALA A 142 -3.56 11.94 -0.35
CA ALA A 142 -3.27 13.36 -0.60
C ALA A 142 -1.97 13.52 -1.40
N PHE A 143 -0.89 12.87 -0.97
CA PHE A 143 0.40 12.91 -1.65
C PHE A 143 0.31 12.47 -3.12
N LEU A 144 -0.40 11.38 -3.41
CA LEU A 144 -0.61 10.92 -4.79
C LEU A 144 -1.38 11.96 -5.63
N LYS A 145 -2.43 12.57 -5.06
CA LYS A 145 -3.19 13.64 -5.72
C LYS A 145 -2.33 14.88 -6.00
N ASP A 146 -1.53 15.30 -5.03
CA ASP A 146 -0.64 16.46 -5.16
C ASP A 146 0.44 16.23 -6.24
N ASN A 147 0.79 14.96 -6.51
CA ASN A 147 1.67 14.55 -7.60
C ASN A 147 0.94 14.18 -8.90
N GLY A 148 -0.31 14.65 -9.07
CA GLY A 148 -1.06 14.51 -10.32
C GLY A 148 -1.61 13.11 -10.61
N LYS A 149 -1.66 12.23 -9.62
CA LYS A 149 -2.22 10.88 -9.73
C LYS A 149 -3.63 10.78 -9.15
N GLN A 150 -4.37 9.76 -9.60
CA GLN A 150 -5.65 9.35 -9.05
C GLN A 150 -5.43 8.16 -8.12
N PRO A 151 -5.47 8.35 -6.79
CA PRO A 151 -5.20 7.28 -5.85
C PRO A 151 -6.32 6.23 -5.87
N ARG A 152 -5.92 4.96 -5.90
CA ARG A 152 -6.74 3.78 -5.70
C ARG A 152 -6.29 3.07 -4.43
N ALA A 153 -7.23 2.47 -3.72
CA ALA A 153 -6.95 1.71 -2.50
C ALA A 153 -8.01 0.62 -2.34
N TRP A 154 -7.65 -0.42 -1.60
CA TRP A 154 -8.58 -1.44 -1.16
C TRP A 154 -9.55 -0.89 -0.13
N GLY A 155 -10.81 -1.34 -0.19
CA GLY A 155 -11.86 -0.87 0.71
C GLY A 155 -11.82 -1.57 2.06
N GLN A 156 -11.17 -0.98 3.06
CA GLN A 156 -11.14 -1.51 4.44
C GLN A 156 -11.79 -0.58 5.48
N LEU A 157 -12.04 0.68 5.13
CA LEU A 157 -12.66 1.66 6.01
C LEU A 157 -14.13 1.28 6.29
N GLU A 158 -14.39 0.71 7.46
CA GLU A 158 -15.77 0.56 7.95
C GLU A 158 -16.31 1.93 8.35
N LEU A 159 -17.28 2.44 7.58
CA LEU A 159 -18.08 3.58 8.00
C LEU A 159 -18.86 3.19 9.27
N PRO A 160 -18.92 4.06 10.29
CA PRO A 160 -19.78 3.82 11.44
C PRO A 160 -21.20 3.53 10.95
N ARG A 161 -21.75 2.37 11.29
CA ARG A 161 -23.15 2.06 11.02
C ARG A 161 -23.98 3.20 11.62
N ARG A 162 -24.61 4.03 10.77
CA ARG A 162 -25.57 5.03 11.24
C ARG A 162 -26.56 4.29 12.13
N ARG A 163 -26.55 4.58 13.44
CA ARG A 163 -27.62 4.11 14.33
C ARG A 163 -28.92 4.58 13.71
N ARG A 164 -29.72 3.67 13.15
CA ARG A 164 -31.10 3.98 12.75
C ARG A 164 -31.74 4.50 14.02
N ARG A 165 -32.02 5.81 14.08
CA ARG A 165 -32.88 6.37 15.12
C ARG A 165 -34.19 5.62 14.99
N ARG A 166 -34.49 4.72 15.92
CA ARG A 166 -35.84 4.18 16.06
C ARG A 166 -36.72 5.40 16.37
N GLY A 167 -37.51 5.82 15.40
CA GLY A 167 -38.54 6.83 15.62
C GLY A 167 -39.48 6.38 16.74
N PRO A 168 -40.11 7.30 17.48
CA PRO A 168 -40.96 6.96 18.60
C PRO A 168 -42.07 6.01 18.13
N ALA A 169 -42.27 4.92 18.87
CA ALA A 169 -43.32 3.96 18.61
C ALA A 169 -44.67 4.69 18.65
N ARG A 170 -45.37 4.76 17.51
CA ARG A 170 -46.75 5.25 17.47
C ARG A 170 -47.61 4.28 18.28
N ARG A 171 -48.03 4.71 19.47
CA ARG A 171 -49.10 4.07 20.25
C ARG A 171 -50.36 4.09 19.39
N ARG A 172 -50.79 2.93 18.88
CA ARG A 172 -52.12 2.76 18.31
C ARG A 172 -53.12 2.79 19.46
N LEU A 173 -53.93 3.84 19.53
CA LEU A 173 -55.20 3.80 20.25
C LEU A 173 -56.09 2.79 19.52
N ARG A 174 -56.57 1.78 20.23
CA ARG A 174 -57.64 0.88 19.75
C ARG A 174 -59.00 1.48 20.13
N PRO A 175 -60.03 1.29 19.30
CA PRO A 175 -61.38 1.82 19.51
C PRO A 175 -62.07 1.20 20.73
#